data_AF-A0A7W6J555-F1
#
_entry.id   AF-A0A7W6J555-F1
#
_cell.length_a   1.000
_cell.length_b   1.000
_cell.length_c   1.000
_cell.angle_alpha   90.00
_cell.angle_beta   90.00
_cell.angle_gamma   90.00
#
_symmetry.space_group_name_H-M   'P 1'
#
loop_
_entity.id
_entity.type
_entity.pdbx_description
1 polymer ?
#
loop_
_entity_poly.entity_id
_entity_poly.type
_entity_poly.pdbx_seq_one_letter_code
_entity_poly.pdbx_strand_id
1 'polypeptide(L)' 'MNPIRAAKNWINYRRTLNELGSLSNQTLNDIGITRHDIRSIAARNFR' A
#
# COMPACT_ATOMS: atom_id res chain seq x y z
N MET A 1 1.06 2.56 22.57
CA MET A 1 1.34 2.70 21.12
C MET A 1 2.35 3.82 20.94
N ASN A 2 3.44 3.62 20.17
CA ASN A 2 4.43 4.68 19.98
C ASN A 2 3.98 5.61 18.83
N PRO A 3 3.69 6.90 19.08
CA PRO A 3 3.12 7.81 18.08
C PRO A 3 4.01 8.01 16.86
N ILE A 4 5.33 7.97 17.05
CA ILE A 4 6.32 8.04 15.95
C ILE A 4 6.16 6.84 15.01
N ARG A 5 5.93 5.64 15.57
CA ARG A 5 5.69 4.43 14.77
C ARG A 5 4.35 4.50 14.03
N ALA A 6 3.30 5.03 14.67
CA ALA A 6 1.99 5.21 14.03
C ALA A 6 2.07 6.17 12.84
N ALA A 7 2.78 7.30 13.00
CA ALA A 7 3.00 8.26 11.92
C ALA A 7 3.79 7.63 10.74
N LYS A 8 4.87 6.90 11.04
CA LYS A 8 5.67 6.20 10.02
C LYS A 8 4.84 5.17 9.26
N ASN A 9 4.03 4.37 9.96
CA ASN A 9 3.15 3.39 9.35
C ASN A 9 2.10 4.05 8.44
N TRP A 10 1.53 5.18 8.86
CA TRP A 10 0.59 5.95 8.04
C TRP A 10 1.23 6.53 6.77
N ILE A 11 2.45 7.07 6.88
CA ILE A 11 3.20 7.57 5.71
C ILE A 11 3.46 6.43 4.72
N ASN A 12 3.93 5.28 5.21
CA ASN A 12 4.19 4.11 4.38
C ASN A 12 2.92 3.61 3.68
N TYR A 13 1.80 3.53 4.41
CA TYR A 13 0.50 3.17 3.84
C TYR A 13 0.11 4.08 2.67
N ARG A 14 0.18 5.40 2.87
CA ARG A 14 -0.20 6.37 1.85
C ARG A 14 0.73 6.30 0.64
N ARG A 15 2.03 6.08 0.88
CA ARG A 15 3.02 5.87 -0.18
C ARG A 15 2.68 4.65 -1.03
N THR A 16 2.44 3.50 -0.41
CA THR A 16 2.06 2.25 -1.11
C THR A 16 0.76 2.42 -1.90
N LEU A 17 -0.24 3.09 -1.33
CA LEU A 17 -1.49 3.38 -2.04
C LEU A 17 -1.25 4.23 -3.30
N ASN A 18 -0.44 5.28 -3.19
CA ASN A 18 -0.17 6.18 -4.32
C ASN A 18 0.67 5.48 -5.40
N GLU A 19 1.73 4.77 -5.01
CA GLU A 19 2.60 4.05 -5.94
C GLU A 19 1.81 2.97 -6.70
N LEU A 20 1.17 2.02 -6.01
CA LEU A 20 0.40 0.96 -6.66
C LEU A 20 -0.89 1.48 -7.32
N GLY A 21 -1.51 2.52 -6.75
CA GLY A 21 -2.71 3.16 -7.30
C GLY A 21 -2.43 3.89 -8.62
N SER A 22 -1.22 4.43 -8.80
CA SER A 22 -0.81 5.08 -10.04
C SER A 22 -0.51 4.09 -11.18
N LEU A 23 -0.25 2.82 -10.88
CA LEU A 23 0.01 1.80 -11.90
C LEU A 23 -1.24 1.48 -12.71
N SER A 24 -1.04 1.01 -13.95
CA SER A 24 -2.13 0.55 -14.82
C SER A 24 -2.65 -0.83 -14.37
N ASN A 25 -3.88 -1.18 -14.76
CA ASN A 25 -4.43 -2.52 -14.46
C ASN A 25 -3.58 -3.65 -15.09
N GLN A 26 -2.98 -3.40 -16.25
CA GLN A 26 -2.11 -4.36 -16.92
C GLN A 26 -0.82 -4.57 -16.14
N THR A 27 -0.15 -3.49 -15.74
CA THR A 27 1.07 -3.56 -14.92
C THR A 27 0.84 -4.24 -13.58
N LEU A 28 -0.30 -3.96 -12.95
CA LEU A 28 -0.70 -4.65 -11.72
C LEU A 28 -0.90 -6.15 -11.97
N ASN A 29 -1.54 -6.52 -13.07
CA ASN A 29 -1.74 -7.92 -13.45
C ASN A 29 -0.42 -8.64 -13.78
N ASP A 30 0.53 -7.94 -14.43
CA ASP A 30 1.85 -8.49 -14.78
C ASP A 30 2.66 -8.87 -13.54
N ILE A 31 2.47 -8.14 -12.42
CA ILE A 31 3.07 -8.46 -11.12
C ILE A 31 2.17 -9.34 -10.24
N GLY A 32 1.04 -9.80 -10.76
CA GLY A 32 0.10 -10.68 -10.05
C GLY A 32 -0.69 -10.01 -8.93
N ILE A 33 -0.93 -8.70 -9.01
CA ILE A 33 -1.67 -7.91 -8.01
C ILE A 33 -2.93 -7.34 -8.66
N THR A 34 -4.04 -7.29 -7.92
CA THR A 34 -5.25 -6.59 -8.36
C THR A 34 -5.43 -5.26 -7.62
N ARG A 35 -6.26 -4.36 -8.17
CA ARG A 35 -6.63 -3.10 -7.50
C ARG A 35 -7.17 -3.30 -6.07
N HIS A 36 -7.83 -4.43 -5.83
CA HIS A 36 -8.41 -4.77 -4.53
C HIS A 36 -7.33 -5.13 -3.49
N ASP A 37 -6.23 -5.73 -3.94
CA ASP A 37 -5.12 -6.14 -3.07
C ASP A 37 -4.32 -4.94 -2.55
N ILE A 38 -4.28 -3.83 -3.29
CA ILE A 38 -3.50 -2.63 -2.93
C ILE A 38 -3.79 -2.17 -1.51
N ARG A 39 -5.07 -2.13 -1.08
CA ARG A 39 -5.44 -1.74 0.28
C ARG A 39 -4.96 -2.73 1.34
N SER A 40 -5.06 -4.03 1.05
CA SER A 40 -4.58 -5.11 1.92
C SER A 40 -3.06 -5.07 2.09
N ILE A 41 -2.33 -4.91 0.98
CA ILE A 41 -0.87 -4.81 0.94
C ILE A 41 -0.40 -3.56 1.70
N ALA A 42 -1.00 -2.40 1.44
CA ALA A 42 -0.68 -1.18 2.15
C ALA A 42 -0.95 -1.31 3.66
N ALA A 43 -2.03 -2.00 4.05
CA ALA A 43 -2.40 -2.19 5.45
C ALA A 43 -1.48 -3.16 6.22
N ARG A 44 -0.68 -3.98 5.52
CA ARG A 44 0.18 -5.00 6.13
C ARG A 44 1.25 -4.42 7.05
N ASN A 45 1.67 -3.18 6.81
CA ASN A 45 2.65 -2.46 7.66
C ASN A 45 2.07 -1.95 8.99
N PHE A 46 0.75 -2.04 9.22
CA PHE A 46 0.16 -1.69 10.52
C PHE A 46 0.15 -2.84 11.53
N ARG A 47 0.57 -4.05 11.13
CA ARG A 47 0.68 -5.21 12.02
C ARG A 47 2.00 -5.20 12.79
#